data_AF-A0A2D4PNP9-F1
#
_entry.id   AF-A0A2D4PNP9-F1
#
_cell.length_a   1.000
_cell.length_b   1.000
_cell.length_c   1.000
_cell.angle_alpha   90.00
_cell.angle_beta   90.00
_cell.angle_gamma   90.00
#
_symmetry.space_group_name_H-M   'P 1'
#
loop_
_entity.id
_entity.type
_entity.pdbx_description
1 polymer ?
#
loop_
_entity_poly.entity_id
_entity_poly.type
_entity_poly.pdbx_seq_one_letter_code
_entity_poly.pdbx_strand_id
1 'polypeptide(L)'
;MYVCFFVSVITGFETANKYEIKNAMGQRVYFAAEENDCCTLNCCGPSRPFTMKVMDNMGREVINLTRPLRCSSCCCPCCLQEIEVHAPLGTPVGYVKQTWDPCLPKFVIQNEAQ
;
A
#
# COMPACT_ATOMS: atom_id res chain seq x y z
N MET A 1 0.68 23.89 6.73
CA MET A 1 0.87 23.00 7.90
C MET A 1 0.03 23.44 9.12
N TYR A 2 -1.17 24.01 8.98
CA TYR A 2 -2.04 24.36 10.13
C TYR A 2 -3.55 24.19 9.88
N VAL A 3 -3.95 23.45 8.83
CA VAL A 3 -5.39 23.36 8.43
C VAL A 3 -5.97 21.95 8.61
N CYS A 4 -5.21 20.98 9.16
CA CYS A 4 -5.70 19.59 9.27
C CYS A 4 -6.25 19.23 10.66
N PHE A 5 -6.08 20.08 11.69
CA PHE A 5 -6.38 19.68 13.08
C PHE A 5 -7.86 19.83 13.48
N PHE A 6 -8.68 20.61 12.77
CA PHE A 6 -10.03 20.96 13.23
C PHE A 6 -11.17 20.10 12.67
N VAL A 7 -10.92 19.21 11.69
CA VAL A 7 -11.97 18.38 11.05
C VAL A 7 -11.74 16.89 11.32
N SER A 8 -11.41 16.52 12.57
CA SER A 8 -11.19 15.11 12.94
C SER A 8 -12.31 14.47 13.78
N VAL A 9 -13.34 15.23 14.17
CA VAL A 9 -14.31 14.74 15.17
C VAL A 9 -15.72 14.43 14.60
N ILE A 10 -16.03 14.81 13.35
CA ILE A 10 -17.43 14.70 12.83
C ILE A 10 -17.55 13.90 11.52
N THR A 11 -16.45 13.56 10.86
CA THR A 11 -16.47 12.75 9.63
C THR A 11 -15.66 11.49 9.88
N GLY A 12 -16.28 10.32 9.82
CA GLY A 12 -15.64 9.02 10.03
C GLY A 12 -14.36 8.88 9.20
N PHE A 13 -13.24 9.24 9.82
CA PHE A 13 -11.91 9.21 9.24
C PHE A 13 -11.62 7.74 8.97
N GLU A 14 -11.57 7.31 7.71
CA GLU A 14 -11.25 5.93 7.35
C GLU A 14 -9.91 5.59 7.97
N THR A 15 -9.95 4.83 9.06
CA THR A 15 -8.77 4.35 9.77
C THR A 15 -7.90 3.63 8.77
N ALA A 16 -6.65 4.07 8.60
CA ALA A 16 -5.66 3.39 7.79
C ALA A 16 -5.67 1.90 8.14
N ASN A 17 -5.71 1.01 7.14
CA ASN A 17 -5.92 -0.40 7.41
C ASN A 17 -4.75 -0.97 8.20
N LYS A 18 -5.06 -1.80 9.19
CA LYS A 18 -4.09 -2.43 10.10
C LYS A 18 -4.28 -3.94 10.04
N TYR A 19 -3.19 -4.67 9.96
CA TYR A 19 -3.18 -6.12 9.78
C TYR A 19 -2.19 -6.78 10.74
N GLU A 20 -2.60 -7.90 11.33
CA GLU A 20 -1.70 -8.79 12.06
C GLU A 20 -1.26 -9.93 11.14
N ILE A 21 0.05 -10.12 11.02
CA ILE A 21 0.62 -11.23 10.27
C ILE A 21 1.00 -12.32 11.27
N LYS A 22 0.39 -13.49 11.13
CA LYS A 22 0.55 -14.62 12.04
C LYS A 22 1.23 -15.79 11.35
N ASN A 23 2.03 -16.54 12.09
CA ASN A 23 2.55 -17.83 11.63
C ASN A 23 1.45 -18.91 11.69
N ALA A 24 1.77 -20.13 11.24
CA ALA A 24 0.84 -21.27 11.28
C ALA A 24 0.38 -21.65 12.69
N MET A 25 1.11 -21.25 13.74
CA MET A 25 0.75 -21.47 15.14
C MET A 25 -0.12 -20.33 15.71
N GLY A 26 -0.49 -19.33 14.91
CA GLY A 26 -1.32 -18.20 15.33
C GLY A 26 -0.56 -17.10 16.08
N GLN A 27 0.76 -17.20 16.23
CA GLN A 27 1.56 -16.17 16.87
C GLN A 27 1.82 -15.02 15.91
N ARG A 28 1.70 -13.78 16.38
CA ARG A 28 2.01 -12.58 15.59
C ARG A 28 3.51 -12.50 15.34
N VAL A 29 3.90 -12.53 14.07
CA VAL A 29 5.29 -12.38 13.62
C VAL A 29 5.58 -10.96 13.14
N TYR A 30 4.59 -10.32 12.52
CA TYR A 30 4.68 -8.93 12.04
C TYR A 30 3.35 -8.20 12.21
N PHE A 31 3.42 -6.88 12.15
CA PHE A 31 2.28 -5.99 12.11
C PHE A 31 2.40 -5.08 10.89
N ALA A 32 1.34 -4.99 10.07
CA ALA A 32 1.33 -4.13 8.90
C ALA A 32 0.29 -3.02 9.08
N ALA A 33 0.64 -1.79 8.70
CA ALA A 33 -0.27 -0.65 8.75
C ALA A 33 -0.09 0.24 7.52
N GLU A 34 -1.20 0.67 6.94
CA GLU A 34 -1.20 1.73 5.94
C GLU A 34 -0.86 3.07 6.61
N GLU A 35 -0.12 3.93 5.91
CA GLU A 35 0.00 5.36 6.22
C GLU A 35 -1.02 6.13 5.39
N ASN A 36 -1.89 6.89 6.05
CA ASN A 36 -2.92 7.69 5.38
C ASN A 36 -2.47 9.13 5.20
N ASP A 37 -2.65 9.66 3.98
CA ASP A 37 -2.71 11.09 3.72
C ASP A 37 -4.20 11.50 3.56
N CYS A 38 -4.61 12.57 4.25
CA CYS A 38 -6.01 12.95 4.47
C CYS A 38 -6.77 13.28 3.17
N CYS A 39 -6.09 13.49 2.05
CA CYS A 39 -6.66 14.04 0.82
C CYS A 39 -7.04 13.00 -0.27
N THR A 40 -6.81 11.70 -0.08
CA THR A 40 -6.96 10.70 -1.18
C THR A 40 -8.20 9.81 -1.13
N LEU A 41 -9.09 10.00 -0.15
CA LEU A 41 -10.25 9.11 0.05
C LEU A 41 -11.45 9.40 -0.87
N ASN A 42 -11.54 10.60 -1.46
CA ASN A 42 -12.73 11.01 -2.24
C ASN A 42 -12.55 11.08 -3.77
N CYS A 43 -11.35 10.91 -4.33
CA CYS A 43 -11.13 11.12 -5.78
C CYS A 43 -10.74 9.89 -6.61
N CYS A 44 -10.22 8.79 -6.01
CA CYS A 44 -9.57 7.73 -6.81
C CYS A 44 -10.00 6.28 -6.49
N GLY A 45 -10.93 6.06 -5.54
CA GLY A 45 -11.44 4.73 -5.19
C GLY A 45 -10.31 3.70 -4.95
N PRO A 46 -10.41 2.46 -5.48
CA PRO A 46 -9.43 1.39 -5.22
C PRO A 46 -8.03 1.65 -5.82
N SER A 47 -7.87 2.67 -6.66
CA SER A 47 -6.58 3.05 -7.29
C SER A 47 -5.82 4.14 -6.53
N ARG A 48 -6.18 4.39 -5.26
CA ARG A 48 -5.48 5.36 -4.40
C ARG A 48 -3.98 5.06 -4.26
N PRO A 49 -3.10 6.06 -4.14
CA PRO A 49 -1.76 5.79 -3.65
C PRO A 49 -1.88 5.26 -2.21
N PHE A 50 -1.01 4.33 -1.83
CA PHE A 50 -0.88 3.95 -0.43
C PHE A 50 0.54 3.52 -0.14
N THR A 51 0.95 3.77 1.09
CA THR A 51 2.19 3.27 1.66
C THR A 51 1.81 2.33 2.79
N MET A 52 2.37 1.12 2.83
CA MET A 52 2.14 0.16 3.90
C MET A 52 3.48 -0.23 4.52
N LYS A 53 3.54 -0.08 5.85
CA LYS A 53 4.72 -0.40 6.64
C LYS A 53 4.50 -1.72 7.37
N VAL A 54 5.43 -2.65 7.21
CA VAL A 54 5.48 -3.89 7.97
C VAL A 54 6.52 -3.72 9.06
N MET A 55 6.10 -3.93 10.30
CA MET A 55 6.91 -3.81 11.50
C MET A 55 7.08 -5.15 12.19
N ASP A 56 8.25 -5.36 12.78
CA ASP A 56 8.49 -6.46 13.69
C ASP A 56 7.78 -6.27 15.05
N ASN A 57 7.91 -7.26 15.93
CA ASN A 57 7.33 -7.21 17.27
C ASN A 57 7.96 -6.15 18.20
N MET A 58 9.10 -5.56 17.81
CA MET A 58 9.74 -4.43 18.51
C MET A 58 9.29 -3.07 17.95
N GLY A 59 8.40 -3.05 16.95
CA GLY A 59 7.94 -1.84 16.27
C GLY A 59 8.95 -1.28 15.28
N ARG A 60 9.98 -2.04 14.90
CA ARG A 60 10.94 -1.63 13.86
C ARG A 60 10.38 -1.98 12.49
N GLU A 61 10.41 -1.01 11.60
CA GLU A 61 10.00 -1.21 10.21
C GLU A 61 11.00 -2.11 9.49
N VAL A 62 10.51 -3.21 8.93
CA VAL A 62 11.31 -4.24 8.24
C VAL A 62 11.04 -4.28 6.74
N ILE A 63 9.83 -3.93 6.31
CA ILE A 63 9.44 -3.88 4.90
C ILE A 63 8.59 -2.62 4.68
N ASN A 64 8.88 -1.89 3.61
CA ASN A 64 8.05 -0.79 3.14
C ASN A 64 7.48 -1.12 1.76
N LEU A 65 6.17 -0.95 1.61
CA LEU A 65 5.44 -1.19 0.37
C LEU A 65 4.87 0.14 -0.10
N THR A 66 5.23 0.57 -1.31
CA THR A 66 4.76 1.84 -1.86
C THR A 66 4.03 1.62 -3.18
N ARG A 67 2.77 2.03 -3.25
CA ARG A 67 1.98 2.08 -4.48
C ARG A 67 1.82 3.54 -4.92
N PRO A 68 2.44 3.98 -6.04
CA PRO A 68 2.22 5.32 -6.57
C PRO A 68 0.80 5.49 -7.12
N LEU A 69 0.34 6.73 -7.19
CA LEU A 69 -0.94 7.06 -7.83
C LEU A 69 -0.85 6.72 -9.34
N ARG A 70 -1.76 5.87 -9.80
CA ARG A 70 -1.95 5.56 -11.24
C ARG A 70 -3.41 5.84 -11.59
N CYS A 71 -3.66 6.36 -12.79
CA CYS A 71 -5.01 6.75 -13.23
C CYS A 71 -5.94 5.53 -13.33
N SER A 72 -7.17 5.59 -12.83
CA SER A 72 -8.14 4.50 -12.98
C SER A 72 -9.11 4.66 -14.15
N SER A 73 -9.15 5.84 -14.78
CA SER A 73 -10.23 6.22 -15.71
C SER A 73 -9.90 5.99 -17.20
N CYS A 74 -8.76 5.38 -17.53
CA CYS A 74 -8.40 5.18 -18.93
C CYS A 74 -8.86 3.79 -19.40
N CYS A 75 -9.69 3.74 -20.45
CA CYS A 75 -10.09 2.49 -21.15
C CYS A 75 -8.93 1.85 -21.95
N CYS A 76 -7.67 2.18 -21.63
CA CYS A 76 -6.46 1.72 -22.32
C CYS A 76 -5.53 1.01 -21.31
N PRO A 77 -4.65 0.09 -21.76
CA PRO A 77 -3.70 -0.64 -20.89
C PRO A 77 -2.59 0.23 -20.25
N CYS A 78 -2.70 1.56 -20.28
CA CYS A 78 -1.67 2.50 -19.85
C CYS A 78 -1.64 2.77 -18.33
N CYS A 79 -2.49 2.10 -17.55
CA CYS A 79 -2.65 2.38 -16.12
C CYS A 79 -2.50 1.16 -15.20
N LEU A 80 -1.76 0.14 -15.64
CA LEU A 80 -1.46 -1.03 -14.82
C LEU A 80 -0.79 -0.61 -13.50
N GLN A 81 -1.27 -1.18 -12.39
CA GLN A 81 -0.74 -0.89 -11.07
C GLN A 81 0.64 -1.54 -10.87
N GLU A 82 1.45 -0.91 -10.03
CA GLU A 82 2.77 -1.37 -9.63
C GLU A 82 2.95 -1.05 -8.16
N ILE A 83 3.53 -1.97 -7.39
CA ILE A 83 3.90 -1.78 -5.99
C ILE A 83 5.39 -2.06 -5.88
N GLU A 84 6.12 -1.12 -5.31
CA GLU A 84 7.53 -1.29 -4.99
C GLU A 84 7.69 -1.82 -3.56
N VAL A 85 8.56 -2.81 -3.39
CA VAL A 85 8.81 -3.50 -2.12
C VAL A 85 10.25 -3.25 -1.70
N HIS A 86 10.45 -2.63 -0.54
CA HIS A 86 11.77 -2.40 0.04
C HIS A 86 12.01 -3.28 1.25
N ALA A 87 13.17 -3.92 1.32
CA ALA A 87 13.63 -4.68 2.48
C ALA A 87 15.16 -4.87 2.48
N PRO A 88 15.95 -4.27 3.39
CA PRO A 88 15.62 -3.27 4.42
C PRO A 88 15.27 -1.90 3.80
N LEU A 89 14.91 -0.93 4.65
CA LEU A 89 14.50 0.40 4.18
C LEU A 89 15.53 1.05 3.27
N GLY A 90 15.07 1.52 2.11
CA GLY A 90 15.89 2.18 1.10
C GLY A 90 16.46 1.26 0.02
N THR A 91 16.34 -0.07 0.14
CA THR A 91 16.77 -1.01 -0.91
C THR A 91 15.54 -1.72 -1.51
N PRO A 92 15.20 -1.49 -2.79
CA PRO A 92 14.10 -2.20 -3.43
C PRO A 92 14.51 -3.67 -3.65
N VAL A 93 13.70 -4.61 -3.15
CA VAL A 93 13.91 -6.06 -3.33
C VAL A 93 13.13 -6.57 -4.53
N GLY A 94 12.06 -5.86 -4.91
CA GLY A 94 11.26 -6.25 -6.06
C GLY A 94 9.99 -5.42 -6.22
N TYR A 95 9.19 -5.85 -7.19
CA TYR A 95 7.99 -5.19 -7.64
C TYR A 95 6.85 -6.18 -7.77
N VAL A 96 5.64 -5.75 -7.40
CA VAL A 96 4.40 -6.45 -7.74
C VAL A 96 3.75 -5.66 -8.87
N LYS A 97 3.71 -6.22 -10.07
CA LYS A 97 3.16 -5.56 -11.25
C LYS A 97 1.85 -6.18 -11.66
N GLN A 98 0.86 -5.35 -11.97
CA GLN A 98 -0.38 -5.81 -12.59
C GLN A 98 -0.11 -6.10 -14.08
N THR A 99 -0.52 -7.27 -14.54
CA THR A 99 -0.56 -7.60 -15.96
C THR A 99 -1.95 -7.34 -16.52
N TRP A 100 -2.02 -6.89 -17.76
CA TRP A 100 -3.30 -6.74 -18.43
C TRP A 100 -3.95 -8.11 -18.65
N ASP A 101 -5.22 -8.22 -18.30
CA ASP A 101 -6.06 -9.38 -18.53
C ASP A 101 -7.50 -8.90 -18.74
N PRO A 102 -8.25 -9.49 -19.69
CA PRO A 102 -9.57 -8.98 -20.08
C PRO A 102 -10.67 -9.23 -19.04
N CYS A 103 -10.48 -10.11 -18.06
CA CYS A 103 -11.55 -10.51 -17.15
C CYS A 103 -11.22 -10.28 -15.67
N LEU A 104 -9.96 -10.44 -15.26
CA LEU A 104 -9.58 -10.42 -13.85
C LEU A 104 -8.24 -9.71 -13.65
N PRO A 105 -8.05 -8.94 -12.57
CA PRO A 105 -6.75 -8.38 -12.25
C PRO A 105 -5.74 -9.51 -11.97
N LYS A 106 -4.67 -9.56 -12.75
CA LYS A 106 -3.55 -10.50 -12.55
C LYS A 106 -2.32 -9.73 -12.09
N PHE A 107 -1.58 -10.31 -11.16
CA PHE A 107 -0.36 -9.72 -10.61
C PHE A 107 0.81 -10.69 -10.76
N VAL A 108 1.98 -10.14 -11.08
CA VAL A 108 3.24 -10.86 -11.17
C VAL A 108 4.24 -10.27 -10.18
N ILE A 109 5.02 -11.15 -9.55
CA ILE A 109 6.12 -10.77 -8.67
C ILE A 109 7.39 -10.73 -9.51
N GLN A 110 8.12 -9.64 -9.42
CA GLN A 110 9.41 -9.45 -10.08
C GLN A 110 10.44 -9.12 -9.01
N ASN A 111 11.63 -9.72 -9.11
CA ASN A 111 12.77 -9.30 -8.30
C ASN A 111 13.21 -7.88 -8.73
N GLU A 112 14.09 -7.26 -7.96
CA GLU A 112 14.82 -6.08 -8.39
C GLU A 112 15.39 -6.34 -9.79
N ALA A 113 15.17 -5.41 -10.72
CA ALA A 113 15.60 -5.57 -12.11
C ALA A 113 17.13 -5.66 -12.13
N GLN A 114 17.64 -6.88 -12.29
CA GLN A 114 19.03 -7.14 -12.67
C GLN A 114 19.23 -6.89 -14.17
#